data_AF-R7LHC7-F1
#
_entry.id   AF-R7LHC7-F1
#
_cell.length_a   1.000
_cell.length_b   1.000
_cell.length_c   1.000
_cell.angle_alpha   90.00
_cell.angle_beta   90.00
_cell.angle_gamma   90.00
#
_symmetry.space_group_name_H-M   'P 1'
#
loop_
_entity.id
_entity.type
_entity.pdbx_description
1 polymer ?
#
loop_
_entity_poly.entity_id
_entity_poly.type
_entity_poly.pdbx_seq_one_letter_code
_entity_poly.pdbx_strand_id
1 'polypeptide(L)'
;MKKYDTFTLPESATQVALLTDIHRYAFTLAEVLITLGIIGVVAAMTMPSLIQNKQKKELETAFKKSYANFYNAYNKAKINEPTLWDDEYPVNPYPEIAKAIYKEYIKIENINQDTNKKYLSKVRTYTLEKAVLPECSQLFRNEGSVITPDASAVSVSQNCNRNWVIIDTNGINKGPNAYGHDIFSFNIYKTGIFGPTISEAEGNYDENGNPQGGYNNSPEAANKCSPSSKSKINGITCSQFALSNTCPYDNKKTYWECLP
;
A
#
# COMPACT_ATOMS: atom_id res chain seq x y z
N MET A 1 -95.80 -15.01 9.86
CA MET A 1 -95.92 -16.32 10.55
C MET A 1 -96.35 -17.36 9.52
N LYS A 2 -95.71 -18.53 9.50
CA LYS A 2 -95.84 -19.66 8.54
C LYS A 2 -95.18 -19.40 7.18
N LYS A 3 -94.15 -20.14 6.76
CA LYS A 3 -93.90 -21.58 6.54
C LYS A 3 -93.94 -21.84 5.02
N TYR A 4 -92.82 -22.43 4.58
CA TYR A 4 -92.38 -22.82 3.25
C TYR A 4 -93.39 -23.65 2.44
N ASP A 5 -93.23 -23.63 1.12
CA ASP A 5 -92.84 -24.83 0.36
C ASP A 5 -92.11 -24.50 -0.96
N THR A 6 -91.29 -25.48 -1.35
CA THR A 6 -90.24 -25.62 -2.38
C THR A 6 -90.70 -25.68 -3.86
N PHE A 7 -89.79 -25.46 -4.84
CA PHE A 7 -89.36 -26.47 -5.88
C PHE A 7 -88.43 -25.90 -7.01
N THR A 8 -87.30 -26.62 -7.28
CA THR A 8 -86.33 -26.81 -8.43
C THR A 8 -86.04 -25.73 -9.51
N LEU A 9 -84.82 -25.55 -10.06
CA LEU A 9 -83.96 -26.39 -10.98
C LEU A 9 -82.59 -25.63 -11.20
N PRO A 10 -81.60 -26.05 -12.03
CA PRO A 10 -80.98 -27.36 -12.35
C PRO A 10 -79.41 -27.33 -12.31
N GLU A 11 -78.79 -28.46 -12.66
CA GLU A 11 -77.44 -28.69 -13.22
C GLU A 11 -76.52 -27.48 -13.49
N SER A 12 -75.34 -27.45 -12.86
CA SER A 12 -74.04 -27.66 -13.53
C SER A 12 -72.87 -27.14 -12.68
N ALA A 13 -71.71 -27.75 -12.92
CA ALA A 13 -70.38 -27.36 -12.45
C ALA A 13 -70.14 -27.47 -10.94
N THR A 14 -70.01 -28.71 -10.46
CA THR A 14 -69.08 -28.99 -9.36
C THR A 14 -67.68 -28.58 -9.85
N GLN A 15 -67.25 -27.37 -9.52
CA GLN A 15 -65.86 -26.96 -9.67
C GLN A 15 -65.08 -27.72 -8.60
N VAL A 16 -64.78 -28.99 -8.88
CA VAL A 16 -63.71 -29.70 -8.19
C VAL A 16 -62.45 -28.98 -8.63
N ALA A 17 -62.05 -27.97 -7.85
CA ALA A 17 -60.70 -27.47 -7.91
C ALA A 17 -59.81 -28.68 -7.60
N LEU A 18 -59.29 -29.32 -8.65
CA LEU A 18 -58.07 -30.08 -8.58
C LEU A 18 -57.09 -29.12 -7.91
N LEU A 19 -56.84 -29.33 -6.61
CA LEU A 19 -55.62 -28.89 -5.98
C LEU A 19 -54.53 -29.55 -6.81
N THR A 20 -54.08 -28.85 -7.85
CA THR A 20 -52.81 -29.13 -8.50
C THR A 20 -51.83 -29.24 -7.37
N ASP A 21 -51.30 -30.43 -7.19
CA ASP A 21 -50.29 -30.73 -6.20
C ASP A 21 -49.08 -29.86 -6.54
N ILE A 22 -49.05 -28.64 -5.99
CA ILE A 22 -47.86 -27.81 -6.02
C ILE A 22 -46.95 -28.47 -5.00
N HIS A 23 -46.26 -29.53 -5.43
CA HIS A 23 -45.08 -30.02 -4.77
C HIS A 23 -44.09 -28.86 -4.74
N ARG A 24 -44.17 -28.06 -3.68
CA ARG A 24 -43.17 -27.05 -3.37
C ARG A 24 -41.91 -27.85 -3.08
N TYR A 25 -40.99 -27.89 -4.05
CA TYR A 25 -39.63 -28.35 -3.84
C TYR A 25 -39.00 -27.48 -2.75
N ALA A 26 -39.17 -27.92 -1.50
CA ALA A 26 -38.56 -27.32 -0.34
C ALA A 26 -37.30 -28.12 -0.02
N PHE A 27 -36.18 -27.42 0.13
CA PHE A 27 -34.94 -28.04 0.56
C PHE A 27 -35.12 -28.69 1.93
N THR A 28 -34.62 -29.91 2.09
CA THR A 28 -34.63 -30.56 3.41
C THR A 28 -33.67 -29.82 4.35
N LEU A 29 -33.92 -29.86 5.66
CA LEU A 29 -32.99 -29.27 6.64
C LEU A 29 -31.57 -29.84 6.48
N ALA A 30 -31.46 -31.15 6.22
CA ALA A 30 -30.19 -31.82 5.98
C ALA A 30 -29.47 -31.27 4.74
N GLU A 31 -30.19 -31.04 3.64
CA GLU A 31 -29.64 -30.47 2.41
C GLU A 31 -29.12 -29.04 2.62
N VAL A 32 -29.85 -28.21 3.37
CA VAL A 32 -29.39 -26.86 3.74
C VAL A 32 -28.16 -26.92 4.65
N LEU A 33 -28.12 -27.83 5.63
CA LEU A 33 -26.97 -27.97 6.54
C LEU A 33 -25.71 -28.47 5.83
N ILE A 34 -25.84 -29.43 4.91
CA ILE A 34 -24.73 -29.94 4.12
C ILE A 34 -24.20 -28.85 3.19
N THR A 35 -25.08 -28.13 2.49
CA THR A 35 -24.68 -27.05 1.58
C THR A 35 -23.99 -25.89 2.32
N LEU A 36 -24.54 -25.44 3.45
CA LEU A 36 -23.90 -24.42 4.29
C LEU A 36 -22.58 -24.93 4.89
N GLY A 37 -22.50 -26.21 5.28
CA GLY A 37 -21.27 -26.83 5.75
C GLY A 37 -20.16 -26.82 4.69
N ILE A 38 -20.49 -27.22 3.46
CA ILE A 38 -19.54 -27.22 2.34
C ILE A 38 -19.09 -25.80 2.01
N ILE A 39 -20.03 -24.86 1.86
CA ILE A 39 -19.70 -23.46 1.56
C ILE A 39 -18.85 -22.85 2.69
N GLY A 40 -19.16 -23.16 3.96
CA GLY A 40 -18.40 -22.69 5.12
C GLY A 40 -16.94 -23.16 5.10
N VAL A 41 -16.71 -24.45 4.83
CA VAL A 41 -15.34 -25.01 4.74
C VAL A 41 -14.58 -24.41 3.56
N VAL A 42 -15.19 -24.37 2.38
CA VAL A 42 -14.54 -23.82 1.19
C VAL A 42 -14.21 -22.34 1.38
N ALA A 43 -15.16 -21.53 1.86
CA ALA A 43 -14.95 -20.12 2.11
C ALA A 43 -13.84 -19.88 3.15
N ALA A 44 -13.78 -20.67 4.22
CA ALA A 44 -12.73 -20.57 5.23
C ALA A 44 -11.33 -20.79 4.65
N MET A 45 -11.20 -21.70 3.67
CA MET A 45 -9.91 -21.97 3.01
C MET A 45 -9.57 -20.95 1.91
N THR A 46 -10.56 -20.38 1.23
CA THR A 46 -10.32 -19.50 0.06
C THR A 46 -10.26 -18.03 0.41
N MET A 47 -11.03 -17.55 1.40
CA MET A 47 -11.11 -16.12 1.74
C MET A 47 -9.76 -15.50 2.14
N PRO A 48 -8.93 -16.14 3.00
CA PRO A 48 -7.64 -15.55 3.37
C PRO A 48 -6.73 -15.33 2.16
N SER A 49 -6.60 -16.34 1.30
CA SER A 49 -5.77 -16.28 0.09
C SER A 49 -6.26 -15.23 -0.90
N LEU A 50 -7.58 -15.13 -1.10
CA LEU A 50 -8.17 -14.13 -2.00
C LEU A 50 -7.94 -12.70 -1.48
N ILE A 51 -8.12 -12.47 -0.18
CA ILE A 51 -7.89 -11.17 0.45
C ILE A 51 -6.43 -10.75 0.31
N GLN A 52 -5.49 -11.65 0.60
CA GLN A 52 -4.05 -11.37 0.47
C GLN A 52 -3.67 -11.03 -0.98
N ASN A 53 -4.16 -11.81 -1.95
CA ASN A 53 -3.89 -11.55 -3.37
C ASN A 53 -4.48 -10.20 -3.82
N LYS A 54 -5.68 -9.85 -3.34
CA LYS A 54 -6.29 -8.55 -3.60
C LYS A 54 -5.43 -7.41 -3.01
N GLN A 55 -4.99 -7.53 -1.76
CA GLN A 55 -4.14 -6.53 -1.11
C GLN A 55 -2.81 -6.34 -1.86
N LYS A 56 -2.15 -7.43 -2.25
CA LYS A 56 -0.92 -7.38 -3.07
C LYS A 56 -1.16 -6.64 -4.40
N LYS A 57 -2.31 -6.89 -5.04
CA LYS A 57 -2.67 -6.20 -6.28
C LYS A 57 -2.99 -4.72 -6.09
N GLU A 58 -3.61 -4.36 -4.97
CA GLU A 58 -3.85 -2.97 -4.59
C GLU A 58 -2.52 -2.21 -4.40
N LEU A 59 -1.56 -2.81 -3.68
CA LEU A 59 -0.21 -2.24 -3.49
C LEU A 59 0.53 -2.07 -4.82
N GLU A 60 0.52 -3.08 -5.69
CA GLU A 60 1.13 -2.99 -7.02
C GLU A 60 0.55 -1.82 -7.83
N THR A 61 -0.78 -1.69 -7.82
CA THR A 61 -1.48 -0.66 -8.58
C THR A 61 -1.19 0.73 -8.01
N ALA A 62 -1.20 0.88 -6.68
CA ALA A 62 -0.87 2.12 -5.99
C ALA A 62 0.57 2.56 -6.27
N PHE A 63 1.53 1.63 -6.24
CA PHE A 63 2.92 1.88 -6.57
C PHE A 63 3.11 2.37 -8.00
N LYS A 64 2.59 1.64 -8.99
CA LYS A 64 2.73 2.00 -10.42
C LYS A 64 2.15 3.38 -10.69
N LYS A 65 0.99 3.67 -10.10
CA LYS A 65 0.33 4.98 -10.22
C LYS A 65 1.17 6.09 -9.60
N SER A 66 1.59 5.93 -8.35
CA SER A 66 2.35 6.96 -7.62
C SER A 66 3.71 7.23 -8.29
N TYR A 67 4.40 6.18 -8.72
CA TYR A 67 5.64 6.31 -9.49
C TYR A 67 5.43 7.07 -10.80
N ALA A 68 4.41 6.70 -11.59
CA ALA A 68 4.12 7.37 -12.85
C ALA A 68 3.74 8.84 -12.65
N ASN A 69 2.91 9.14 -11.64
CA ASN A 69 2.53 10.51 -11.30
C ASN A 69 3.76 11.35 -10.92
N PHE A 70 4.62 10.83 -10.04
CA PHE A 70 5.85 11.50 -9.66
C PHE A 70 6.80 11.69 -10.84
N TYR A 71 7.02 10.65 -11.64
CA TYR A 71 7.91 10.69 -12.78
C TYR A 71 7.46 11.72 -13.83
N ASN A 72 6.15 11.82 -14.07
CA ASN A 72 5.57 12.82 -14.96
C ASN A 72 5.78 14.25 -14.43
N ALA A 73 5.54 14.47 -13.13
CA ALA A 73 5.78 15.77 -12.50
C ALA A 73 7.26 16.16 -12.53
N TYR A 74 8.15 15.20 -12.25
CA TYR A 74 9.60 15.39 -12.34
C TYR A 74 10.06 15.79 -13.75
N ASN A 75 9.58 15.09 -14.78
CA ASN A 75 9.96 15.41 -16.15
C ASN A 75 9.47 16.79 -16.60
N LYS A 76 8.28 17.22 -16.16
CA LYS A 76 7.77 18.57 -16.41
C LYS A 76 8.60 19.63 -15.68
N ALA A 77 8.90 19.39 -14.41
CA ALA A 77 9.68 20.31 -13.59
C ALA A 77 11.08 20.56 -14.19
N LYS A 78 11.70 19.51 -14.76
CA LYS A 78 13.01 19.57 -15.40
C LYS A 78 13.06 20.46 -16.66
N ILE A 79 11.92 20.77 -17.29
CA ILE A 79 11.87 21.64 -18.49
C ILE A 79 12.44 23.03 -18.20
N ASN A 80 12.23 23.54 -16.98
CA ASN A 80 12.71 24.86 -16.58
C ASN A 80 14.11 24.82 -15.94
N GLU A 81 14.82 23.68 -16.04
CA GLU A 81 16.17 23.47 -15.53
C GLU A 81 16.38 23.99 -14.09
N PRO A 82 15.55 23.58 -13.12
CA PRO A 82 15.71 24.02 -11.74
C PRO A 82 17.06 23.55 -11.20
N THR A 83 17.60 24.32 -10.25
CA THR A 83 18.79 23.91 -9.52
C THR A 83 18.57 22.54 -8.89
N LEU A 84 19.35 21.56 -9.34
CA LEU A 84 19.25 20.18 -8.87
C LEU A 84 19.91 19.98 -7.50
N TRP A 85 20.77 20.90 -7.09
CA TRP A 85 21.61 20.69 -5.92
C TRP A 85 21.92 22.02 -5.21
N ASP A 86 21.79 22.02 -3.90
CA ASP A 86 22.13 23.13 -3.02
C ASP A 86 23.50 22.85 -2.36
N ASP A 87 24.56 23.48 -2.86
CA ASP A 87 25.92 23.32 -2.33
C ASP A 87 26.14 24.08 -1.00
N GLU A 88 25.32 25.09 -0.70
CA GLU A 88 25.41 25.86 0.53
C GLU A 88 24.79 25.10 1.71
N TYR A 89 23.64 24.46 1.48
CA TYR A 89 22.91 23.69 2.48
C TYR A 89 22.83 22.21 2.09
N PRO A 90 23.85 21.38 2.43
CA PRO A 90 23.89 19.97 2.06
C PRO A 90 22.75 19.14 2.67
N VAL A 91 22.11 19.66 3.71
CA VAL A 91 20.87 19.13 4.32
C VAL A 91 19.75 20.15 4.11
N ASN A 92 18.98 19.99 3.04
CA ASN A 92 17.89 20.90 2.70
C ASN A 92 16.56 20.13 2.69
N PRO A 93 15.62 20.38 3.63
CA PRO A 93 14.34 19.69 3.64
C PRO A 93 13.48 20.03 2.42
N TYR A 94 13.69 21.16 1.76
CA TYR A 94 12.87 21.63 0.66
C TYR A 94 13.69 22.34 -0.45
N PRO A 95 14.50 21.57 -1.20
CA PRO A 95 15.39 22.11 -2.23
C PRO A 95 14.61 22.67 -3.44
N GLU A 96 15.27 23.46 -4.29
CA GLU A 96 14.65 24.06 -5.49
C GLU A 96 14.02 23.04 -6.43
N ILE A 97 14.64 21.87 -6.61
CA ILE A 97 14.04 20.78 -7.37
C ILE A 97 12.71 20.29 -6.77
N ALA A 98 12.57 20.27 -5.44
CA ALA A 98 11.30 19.91 -4.79
C ALA A 98 10.22 20.95 -5.07
N LYS A 99 10.57 22.25 -4.98
CA LYS A 99 9.68 23.37 -5.32
C LYS A 99 9.19 23.27 -6.77
N ALA A 100 10.10 22.97 -7.69
CA ALA A 100 9.78 22.79 -9.11
C ALA A 100 8.84 21.60 -9.33
N ILE A 101 9.10 20.45 -8.71
CA ILE A 101 8.23 19.26 -8.79
C ILE A 101 6.84 19.55 -8.25
N TYR A 102 6.74 20.20 -7.08
CA TYR A 102 5.45 20.47 -6.44
C TYR A 102 4.64 21.58 -7.11
N LYS A 103 5.23 22.35 -8.01
CA LYS A 103 4.48 23.24 -8.90
C LYS A 103 3.70 22.46 -9.96
N GLU A 104 4.26 21.34 -10.42
CA GLU A 104 3.65 20.44 -11.40
C GLU A 104 2.75 19.38 -10.75
N TYR A 105 2.94 19.13 -9.46
CA TYR A 105 2.14 18.19 -8.67
C TYR A 105 0.94 18.91 -8.05
N ILE A 106 -0.28 18.39 -8.25
CA ILE A 106 -1.44 18.88 -7.49
C ILE A 106 -1.25 18.45 -6.05
N LYS A 107 -1.13 19.40 -5.11
CA LYS A 107 -1.04 19.11 -3.67
C LYS A 107 -2.30 19.52 -2.95
N ILE A 108 -2.73 18.71 -1.98
CA ILE A 108 -3.82 19.05 -1.06
C ILE A 108 -3.25 19.88 0.09
N GLU A 109 -2.24 19.34 0.77
CA GLU A 109 -1.69 19.91 1.98
C GLU A 109 -0.22 19.51 2.19
N ASN A 110 0.49 20.27 3.02
CA ASN A 110 1.83 19.90 3.48
C ASN A 110 1.71 19.03 4.74
N ILE A 111 2.63 18.10 4.92
CA ILE A 111 2.69 17.29 6.15
C ILE A 111 3.31 18.15 7.27
N ASN A 112 2.55 18.38 8.34
CA ASN A 112 3.07 19.11 9.50
C ASN A 112 3.87 18.19 10.45
N GLN A 113 4.59 18.80 11.40
CA GLN A 113 5.49 18.10 12.32
C GLN A 113 4.78 17.08 13.21
N ASP A 114 3.57 17.37 13.71
CA ASP A 114 2.83 16.48 14.59
C ASP A 114 2.32 15.25 13.84
N THR A 115 1.80 15.47 12.62
CA THR A 115 1.39 14.40 11.71
C THR A 115 2.59 13.51 11.37
N ASN A 116 3.73 14.11 11.02
CA ASN A 116 4.95 13.36 10.74
C ASN A 116 5.39 12.53 11.95
N LYS A 117 5.47 13.12 13.15
CA LYS A 117 5.84 12.39 14.37
C LYS A 117 4.91 11.20 14.65
N LYS A 118 3.60 11.37 14.47
CA LYS A 118 2.62 10.28 14.61
C LYS A 118 2.83 9.21 13.55
N TYR A 119 3.08 9.60 12.31
CA TYR A 119 3.35 8.69 11.20
C TYR A 119 4.60 7.84 11.46
N LEU A 120 5.73 8.48 11.80
CA LEU A 120 7.01 7.81 12.05
C LEU A 120 6.94 6.73 13.14
N SER A 121 6.08 6.90 14.16
CA SER A 121 5.90 5.88 15.20
C SER A 121 5.21 4.59 14.71
N LYS A 122 4.53 4.66 13.56
CA LYS A 122 3.81 3.55 12.94
C LYS A 122 4.59 2.88 11.82
N VAL A 123 5.71 3.46 11.37
CA VAL A 123 6.49 2.92 10.26
C VAL A 123 7.04 1.54 10.61
N ARG A 124 7.03 0.65 9.61
CA ARG A 124 7.49 -0.72 9.72
C ARG A 124 8.55 -1.06 8.67
N THR A 125 9.34 -2.08 8.96
CA THR A 125 10.27 -2.68 8.01
C THR A 125 9.52 -3.54 7.00
N TYR A 126 10.24 -4.03 5.99
CA TYR A 126 9.75 -5.02 5.03
C TYR A 126 9.10 -6.24 5.68
N THR A 127 9.62 -6.71 6.83
CA THR A 127 9.09 -7.84 7.59
C THR A 127 8.07 -7.42 8.66
N LEU A 128 7.53 -6.20 8.56
CA LEU A 128 6.51 -5.63 9.46
C LEU A 128 6.97 -5.43 10.91
N GLU A 129 8.28 -5.38 11.16
CA GLU A 129 8.87 -5.04 12.46
C GLU A 129 8.95 -3.53 12.65
N LYS A 130 9.13 -3.06 13.89
CA LYS A 130 9.32 -1.63 14.15
C LYS A 130 10.56 -1.10 13.42
N ALA A 131 10.35 -0.12 12.54
CA ALA A 131 11.42 0.53 11.80
C ALA A 131 12.08 1.67 12.59
N VAL A 132 13.30 2.01 12.17
CA VAL A 132 13.93 3.29 12.49
C VAL A 132 13.97 4.20 11.26
N LEU A 133 14.32 5.47 11.47
CA LEU A 133 14.55 6.40 10.37
C LEU A 133 15.86 6.05 9.65
N PRO A 134 15.89 6.06 8.31
CA PRO A 134 17.13 5.98 7.56
C PRO A 134 17.95 7.26 7.75
N GLU A 135 19.28 7.13 7.75
CA GLU A 135 20.16 8.25 8.06
C GLU A 135 20.14 9.32 6.96
N CYS A 136 20.17 8.91 5.69
CA CYS A 136 20.25 9.86 4.59
C CYS A 136 18.88 10.23 4.04
N SER A 137 18.10 9.26 3.59
CA SER A 137 16.79 9.55 2.97
C SER A 137 15.81 10.27 3.88
N GLN A 138 15.90 10.03 5.19
CA GLN A 138 14.92 10.48 6.17
C GLN A 138 13.50 10.06 5.75
N LEU A 139 12.47 10.46 6.50
CA LEU A 139 11.08 10.26 6.10
C LEU A 139 10.27 11.55 6.31
N PHE A 140 9.55 11.93 5.27
CA PHE A 140 8.59 13.04 5.23
C PHE A 140 9.02 14.30 6.01
N ARG A 141 10.05 14.99 5.52
CA ARG A 141 10.57 16.22 6.16
C ARG A 141 9.64 17.42 5.96
N ASN A 142 8.61 17.57 6.80
CA ASN A 142 7.72 18.73 6.95
C ASN A 142 7.53 19.56 5.67
N GLU A 143 8.29 20.65 5.53
CA GLU A 143 8.23 21.62 4.41
C GLU A 143 8.46 21.00 3.03
N GLY A 144 9.21 19.90 2.96
CA GLY A 144 9.47 19.13 1.76
C GLY A 144 8.48 18.01 1.50
N SER A 145 7.38 17.91 2.25
CA SER A 145 6.45 16.78 2.19
C SER A 145 5.01 17.21 1.93
N VAL A 146 4.37 16.57 0.96
CA VAL A 146 3.02 16.91 0.50
C VAL A 146 2.12 15.68 0.42
N ILE A 147 0.83 15.89 0.62
CA ILE A 147 -0.23 14.90 0.34
C ILE A 147 -0.89 15.25 -0.98
N THR A 148 -1.11 14.23 -1.79
CA THR A 148 -1.64 14.31 -3.14
C THR A 148 -3.16 14.05 -3.18
N PRO A 149 -3.89 14.44 -4.24
CA PRO A 149 -5.32 14.19 -4.41
C PRO A 149 -5.76 12.73 -4.21
N ASP A 150 -4.89 11.78 -4.53
CA ASP A 150 -5.12 10.36 -4.33
C ASP A 150 -4.63 9.83 -2.97
N ALA A 151 -4.42 10.74 -2.03
CA ALA A 151 -3.99 10.51 -0.66
C ALA A 151 -2.56 9.97 -0.49
N SER A 152 -1.82 9.70 -1.58
CA SER A 152 -0.40 9.37 -1.48
C SER A 152 0.38 10.52 -0.84
N ALA A 153 1.49 10.20 -0.20
CA ALA A 153 2.40 11.20 0.35
C ALA A 153 3.74 11.15 -0.38
N VAL A 154 4.26 12.33 -0.70
CA VAL A 154 5.53 12.49 -1.42
C VAL A 154 6.43 13.43 -0.64
N SER A 155 7.70 13.09 -0.49
CA SER A 155 8.73 13.95 0.06
C SER A 155 9.92 14.01 -0.88
N VAL A 156 10.45 15.20 -1.12
CA VAL A 156 11.68 15.43 -1.87
C VAL A 156 12.58 16.29 -1.00
N SER A 157 13.73 15.75 -0.59
CA SER A 157 14.65 16.47 0.28
C SER A 157 16.11 16.14 -0.02
N GLN A 158 17.01 17.07 0.27
CA GLN A 158 18.43 16.92 0.05
C GLN A 158 19.12 16.45 1.33
N ASN A 159 19.92 15.38 1.21
CA ASN A 159 20.82 14.92 2.26
C ASN A 159 21.86 13.94 1.70
N CYS A 160 23.01 13.78 2.34
CA CYS A 160 24.07 12.84 1.95
C CYS A 160 24.42 12.89 0.45
N ASN A 161 24.58 14.09 -0.09
CA ASN A 161 24.98 14.32 -1.49
C ASN A 161 23.97 13.85 -2.57
N ARG A 162 22.69 13.64 -2.21
CA ARG A 162 21.60 13.28 -3.15
C ARG A 162 20.28 13.95 -2.77
N ASN A 163 19.37 14.06 -3.73
CA ASN A 163 17.98 14.35 -3.42
C ASN A 163 17.23 13.04 -3.26
N TRP A 164 16.67 12.83 -2.10
CA TRP A 164 15.87 11.67 -1.75
C TRP A 164 14.41 11.94 -2.05
N VAL A 165 13.78 10.98 -2.70
CA VAL A 165 12.36 10.99 -3.01
C VAL A 165 11.72 9.84 -2.26
N ILE A 166 10.87 10.15 -1.29
CA ILE A 166 10.07 9.17 -0.55
C ILE A 166 8.64 9.26 -1.04
N ILE A 167 8.06 8.11 -1.35
CA ILE A 167 6.66 7.99 -1.76
C ILE A 167 5.99 6.96 -0.86
N ASP A 168 4.98 7.38 -0.13
CA ASP A 168 3.98 6.49 0.48
C ASP A 168 2.79 6.44 -0.48
N THR A 169 2.58 5.27 -1.08
CA THR A 169 1.71 5.07 -2.23
C THR A 169 0.22 4.98 -1.90
N ASN A 170 -0.13 4.66 -0.65
CA ASN A 170 -1.51 4.54 -0.18
C ASN A 170 -1.86 5.61 0.87
N GLY A 171 -0.87 6.36 1.33
CA GLY A 171 -1.01 7.55 2.17
C GLY A 171 -0.77 7.27 3.63
N ILE A 172 -0.32 8.31 4.35
CA ILE A 172 0.17 8.22 5.73
C ILE A 172 -0.81 7.64 6.77
N ASN A 173 -2.10 7.59 6.45
CA ASN A 173 -3.17 7.12 7.33
C ASN A 173 -3.59 5.67 7.04
N LYS A 174 -3.16 5.07 5.93
CA LYS A 174 -3.55 3.73 5.51
C LYS A 174 -2.35 2.79 5.61
N GLY A 175 -2.44 1.79 6.49
CA GLY A 175 -1.36 0.82 6.66
C GLY A 175 -1.12 -0.05 5.41
N PRO A 176 0.00 -0.82 5.38
CA PRO A 176 0.86 -1.12 6.52
C PRO A 176 1.84 -0.01 6.96
N ASN A 177 2.07 1.05 6.17
CA ASN A 177 3.13 2.05 6.39
C ASN A 177 4.50 1.35 6.56
N ALA A 178 4.85 0.49 5.62
CA ALA A 178 6.03 -0.36 5.66
C ALA A 178 6.94 -0.14 4.45
N TYR A 179 8.25 -0.09 4.70
CA TYR A 179 9.23 -0.01 3.62
C TYR A 179 9.11 -1.20 2.67
N GLY A 180 9.02 -0.91 1.38
CA GLY A 180 8.84 -1.90 0.32
C GLY A 180 7.41 -2.41 0.15
N HIS A 181 6.46 -2.08 1.03
CA HIS A 181 5.04 -2.42 0.81
C HIS A 181 4.32 -1.25 0.16
N ASP A 182 4.30 -0.12 0.85
CA ASP A 182 3.68 1.12 0.43
C ASP A 182 4.64 2.32 0.51
N ILE A 183 5.71 2.25 1.30
CA ILE A 183 6.76 3.27 1.36
C ILE A 183 7.95 2.87 0.47
N PHE A 184 8.25 3.71 -0.53
CA PHE A 184 9.34 3.50 -1.48
C PHE A 184 10.29 4.70 -1.54
N SER A 185 11.58 4.42 -1.68
CA SER A 185 12.65 5.41 -1.76
C SER A 185 13.31 5.44 -3.13
N PHE A 186 13.56 6.63 -3.64
CA PHE A 186 14.23 6.90 -4.90
C PHE A 186 15.22 8.05 -4.73
N ASN A 187 16.06 8.26 -5.74
CA ASN A 187 17.05 9.32 -5.78
C ASN A 187 16.90 10.16 -7.05
N ILE A 188 17.10 11.46 -6.93
CA ILE A 188 17.49 12.32 -8.05
C ILE A 188 18.98 12.66 -7.84
N TYR A 189 19.83 12.11 -8.70
CA TYR A 189 21.28 12.35 -8.67
C TYR A 189 21.59 13.78 -9.15
N LYS A 190 22.79 14.27 -8.83
CA LYS A 190 23.28 15.58 -9.34
C LYS A 190 23.25 15.68 -10.88
N THR A 191 23.32 14.55 -11.58
CA THR A 191 23.18 14.46 -13.03
C THR A 191 21.74 14.59 -13.54
N GLY A 192 20.75 14.71 -12.66
CA GLY A 192 19.33 14.74 -13.02
C GLY A 192 18.74 13.36 -13.36
N ILE A 193 19.45 12.28 -13.05
CA ILE A 193 18.91 10.93 -13.21
C ILE A 193 17.99 10.63 -12.02
N PHE A 194 16.75 10.26 -12.30
CA PHE A 194 15.82 9.73 -11.31
C PHE A 194 15.87 8.21 -11.33
N GLY A 195 16.17 7.58 -10.19
CA GLY A 195 16.34 6.13 -10.10
C GLY A 195 16.01 5.57 -8.72
N PRO A 196 15.85 4.24 -8.60
CA PRO A 196 15.55 3.60 -7.31
C PRO A 196 16.71 3.74 -6.33
N THR A 197 16.36 3.74 -5.05
CA THR A 197 17.35 3.60 -3.98
C THR A 197 17.90 2.17 -3.97
N ILE A 198 19.20 2.03 -4.26
CA ILE A 198 19.93 0.76 -4.22
C ILE A 198 20.77 0.59 -2.95
N SER A 199 21.01 1.68 -2.22
CA SER A 199 21.82 1.71 -1.01
C SER A 199 21.33 2.85 -0.11
N GLU A 200 21.30 2.62 1.19
CA GLU A 200 20.99 3.61 2.22
C GLU A 200 21.82 3.31 3.45
N ALA A 201 22.23 4.34 4.20
CA ALA A 201 22.97 4.17 5.43
C ALA A 201 22.01 3.94 6.60
N GLU A 202 22.38 3.06 7.52
CA GLU A 202 21.64 2.82 8.76
C GLU A 202 22.51 3.25 9.92
N GLY A 203 21.96 4.04 10.84
CA GLY A 203 22.64 4.37 12.08
C GLY A 203 22.92 3.11 12.92
N ASN A 204 23.97 3.13 13.73
CA ASN A 204 24.20 2.05 14.68
C ASN A 204 23.30 2.23 15.92
N TYR A 205 22.59 1.18 16.31
CA TYR A 205 21.68 1.18 17.46
C TYR A 205 21.95 -0.02 18.37
N ASP A 206 21.82 0.17 19.68
CA ASP A 206 21.87 -0.92 20.64
C ASP A 206 20.61 -1.80 20.57
N GLU A 207 20.60 -2.89 21.33
CA GLU A 207 19.45 -3.82 21.43
C GLU A 207 18.15 -3.16 21.93
N ASN A 208 18.28 -2.04 22.64
CA ASN A 208 17.17 -1.24 23.18
C ASN A 208 16.71 -0.14 22.19
N GLY A 209 17.39 0.00 21.04
CA GLY A 209 17.09 0.99 20.01
C GLY A 209 17.70 2.37 20.27
N ASN A 210 18.66 2.50 21.19
CA ASN A 210 19.38 3.76 21.42
C ASN A 210 20.54 3.92 20.42
N PRO A 211 20.77 5.13 19.89
CA PRO A 211 21.86 5.37 18.94
C PRO A 211 23.23 5.19 19.63
N GLN A 212 24.12 4.40 19.02
CA GLN A 212 25.49 4.19 19.48
C GLN A 212 26.53 5.03 18.72
N GLY A 213 26.10 5.81 17.73
CA GLY A 213 26.97 6.57 16.83
C GLY A 213 27.59 5.70 15.73
N GLY A 214 27.85 6.32 14.57
CA GLY A 214 28.34 5.62 13.39
C GLY A 214 27.26 4.81 12.66
N TYR A 215 27.70 3.97 11.72
CA TYR A 215 26.84 3.24 10.79
C TYR A 215 26.83 1.75 11.08
N ASN A 216 25.67 1.11 10.92
CA ASN A 216 25.53 -0.34 10.90
C ASN A 216 25.97 -0.88 9.53
N ASN A 217 27.19 -1.41 9.48
CA ASN A 217 27.78 -2.05 8.30
C ASN A 217 27.86 -3.58 8.44
N SER A 218 27.06 -4.18 9.33
CA SER A 218 27.03 -5.64 9.50
C SER A 218 26.57 -6.33 8.20
N PRO A 219 27.14 -7.49 7.85
CA PRO A 219 26.70 -8.26 6.67
C PRO A 219 25.21 -8.60 6.70
N GLU A 220 24.65 -8.85 7.89
CA GLU A 220 23.24 -9.20 8.10
C GLU A 220 22.28 -8.02 7.88
N ALA A 221 22.76 -6.79 7.98
CA ALA A 221 22.01 -5.56 7.69
C ALA A 221 22.33 -4.96 6.31
N ALA A 222 23.29 -5.52 5.57
CA ALA A 222 23.70 -4.99 4.28
C ALA A 222 22.60 -5.08 3.21
N ASN A 223 21.89 -6.22 3.13
CA ASN A 223 20.73 -6.35 2.26
C ASN A 223 19.49 -5.78 2.94
N LYS A 224 18.92 -4.72 2.36
CA LYS A 224 17.76 -4.00 2.89
C LYS A 224 16.50 -4.22 2.05
N CYS A 225 16.41 -5.37 1.40
CA CYS A 225 15.18 -5.87 0.77
C CYS A 225 15.14 -7.41 0.84
N SER A 226 15.01 -7.96 2.05
CA SER A 226 15.02 -9.41 2.28
C SER A 226 14.24 -9.81 3.54
N PRO A 227 13.55 -10.96 3.56
CA PRO A 227 12.92 -11.49 4.77
C PRO A 227 13.93 -11.89 5.85
N SER A 228 15.19 -12.14 5.50
CA SER A 228 16.24 -12.54 6.45
C SER A 228 17.05 -11.36 7.00
N SER A 229 16.86 -10.15 6.47
CA SER A 229 17.64 -8.98 6.87
C SER A 229 17.39 -8.60 8.33
N LYS A 230 18.46 -8.24 9.03
CA LYS A 230 18.40 -7.71 10.41
C LYS A 230 18.43 -6.18 10.47
N SER A 231 18.47 -5.52 9.32
CA SER A 231 18.44 -4.06 9.22
C SER A 231 17.15 -3.49 9.81
N LYS A 232 17.28 -2.45 10.63
CA LYS A 232 16.13 -1.69 11.17
C LYS A 232 15.47 -0.78 10.13
N ILE A 233 16.04 -0.69 8.93
CA ILE A 233 15.49 -0.01 7.75
C ILE A 233 15.29 -0.97 6.58
N ASN A 234 15.17 -2.27 6.86
CA ASN A 234 14.86 -3.27 5.85
C ASN A 234 13.59 -2.89 5.08
N GLY A 235 13.65 -2.93 3.75
CA GLY A 235 12.65 -2.48 2.80
C GLY A 235 13.06 -1.22 2.02
N ILE A 236 13.97 -0.40 2.55
CA ILE A 236 14.27 0.93 1.97
C ILE A 236 14.89 0.85 0.57
N THR A 237 15.56 -0.27 0.24
CA THR A 237 16.17 -0.50 -1.08
C THR A 237 15.28 -1.34 -2.02
N CYS A 238 14.03 -1.60 -1.64
CA CYS A 238 13.13 -2.45 -2.43
C CYS A 238 12.59 -1.80 -3.71
N SER A 239 12.70 -0.49 -3.87
CA SER A 239 12.19 0.22 -5.05
C SER A 239 12.71 -0.34 -6.38
N GLN A 240 13.96 -0.81 -6.41
CA GLN A 240 14.53 -1.41 -7.63
C GLN A 240 13.78 -2.70 -8.04
N PHE A 241 13.36 -3.49 -7.06
CA PHE A 241 12.68 -4.77 -7.25
C PHE A 241 11.19 -4.57 -7.55
N ALA A 242 10.57 -3.58 -6.91
CA ALA A 242 9.22 -3.15 -7.22
C ALA A 242 9.09 -2.60 -8.66
N LEU A 243 10.08 -1.82 -9.11
CA LEU A 243 10.13 -1.31 -10.49
C LEU A 243 10.32 -2.41 -11.53
N SER A 244 11.26 -3.33 -11.30
CA SER A 244 11.50 -4.46 -12.21
C SER A 244 10.49 -5.60 -12.04
N ASN A 245 9.58 -5.46 -11.07
CA ASN A 245 8.63 -6.49 -10.64
C ASN A 245 9.27 -7.86 -10.38
N THR A 246 10.50 -7.88 -9.86
CA THR A 246 11.29 -9.09 -9.66
C THR A 246 11.51 -9.32 -8.17
N CYS A 247 11.27 -10.54 -7.70
CA CYS A 247 11.58 -10.89 -6.31
C CYS A 247 13.10 -11.02 -6.08
N PRO A 248 13.67 -10.39 -5.03
CA PRO A 248 15.11 -10.43 -4.77
C PRO A 248 15.65 -11.80 -4.31
N TYR A 249 14.79 -12.73 -3.91
CA TYR A 249 15.18 -14.02 -3.30
C TYR A 249 14.45 -15.24 -3.86
N ASP A 250 13.56 -15.07 -4.84
CA ASP A 250 12.84 -16.17 -5.52
C ASP A 250 12.53 -15.77 -6.96
N ASN A 251 13.30 -16.31 -7.91
CA ASN A 251 13.17 -15.98 -9.33
C ASN A 251 11.86 -16.46 -9.98
N LYS A 252 11.03 -17.24 -9.28
CA LYS A 252 9.73 -17.71 -9.78
C LYS A 252 8.58 -16.78 -9.41
N LYS A 253 8.81 -15.80 -8.55
CA LYS A 253 7.79 -14.86 -8.06
C LYS A 253 8.05 -13.46 -8.55
N THR A 254 6.97 -12.73 -8.76
CA THR A 254 7.01 -11.28 -8.89
C THR A 254 7.31 -10.64 -7.53
N TYR A 255 7.67 -9.35 -7.54
CA TYR A 255 7.93 -8.60 -6.30
C TYR A 255 6.71 -8.60 -5.36
N TRP A 256 5.52 -8.39 -5.89
CA TRP A 256 4.31 -8.29 -5.07
C TRP A 256 3.88 -9.64 -4.50
N GLU A 257 4.15 -10.73 -5.21
CA GLU A 257 3.92 -12.09 -4.71
C GLU A 257 4.90 -12.47 -3.59
N CYS A 258 6.12 -11.91 -3.60
CA CYS A 258 7.14 -12.21 -2.61
C CYS A 258 7.02 -11.42 -1.31
N LEU A 259 6.17 -10.39 -1.24
CA LEU A 259 5.90 -9.67 0.00
C LEU A 259 5.55 -10.67 1.14
N PRO A 260 6.14 -10.49 2.33
CA PRO A 260 5.96 -11.38 3.48
C PRO A 260 4.54 -11.34 4.05
#